data_AF-A0A2G5ZD72-F1
#
_entry.id   AF-A0A2G5ZD72-F1
#
_cell.length_a   1.000
_cell.length_b   1.000
_cell.length_c   1.000
_cell.angle_alpha   90.00
_cell.angle_beta   90.00
_cell.angle_gamma   90.00
#
_symmetry.space_group_name_H-M   'P 1'
#
loop_
_entity.id
_entity.type
_entity.pdbx_description
1 polymer ?
#
loop_
_entity_poly.entity_id
_entity_poly.type
_entity_poly.pdbx_seq_one_letter_code
_entity_poly.pdbx_strand_id
1 'polypeptide(L)'
;MALGILEIMYIILIVLAIGIQVLLYKSKSNNSIIIVNMVFGLLLSYLAFTTFPTNFAVQRTLAIAMGIVAILAVVIKFRSEELVLLSKIALSISIVVSLALLFL
;
A
#
# COMPACT_ATOMS: atom_id res chain seq x y z
N MET A 1 -26.32 -6.61 -6.39
CA MET A 1 -25.39 -7.74 -6.65
C MET A 1 -23.94 -7.28 -6.79
N ALA A 2 -23.63 -6.25 -7.57
CA ALA A 2 -22.25 -5.73 -7.70
C ALA A 2 -21.68 -5.11 -6.40
N LEU A 3 -22.50 -4.40 -5.61
CA LEU A 3 -22.05 -3.77 -4.36
C LEU A 3 -21.51 -4.80 -3.35
N GLY A 4 -22.22 -5.92 -3.17
CA GLY A 4 -21.78 -6.99 -2.25
C GLY A 4 -20.50 -7.67 -2.69
N ILE A 5 -20.27 -7.83 -4.00
CA ILE A 5 -19.00 -8.38 -4.52
C ILE A 5 -17.85 -7.41 -4.26
N LEU A 6 -18.08 -6.10 -4.39
CA LEU A 6 -17.09 -5.06 -4.13
C LEU A 6 -16.71 -5.01 -2.64
N GLU A 7 -17.70 -5.10 -1.74
CA GLU A 7 -17.49 -5.18 -0.29
C GLU A 7 -16.67 -6.42 0.10
N ILE A 8 -17.00 -7.60 -0.46
CA ILE A 8 -16.24 -8.83 -0.23
C ILE A 8 -14.78 -8.66 -0.69
N MET A 9 -14.56 -8.06 -1.86
CA MET A 9 -13.21 -7.81 -2.37
C MET A 9 -12.43 -6.86 -1.46
N TYR A 10 -13.08 -5.82 -0.95
CA TYR A 10 -12.46 -4.90 0.01
C TYR A 10 -12.05 -5.60 1.31
N ILE A 11 -12.92 -6.47 1.86
CA ILE A 11 -12.59 -7.27 3.05
C ILE A 11 -11.38 -8.17 2.79
N ILE A 12 -11.32 -8.82 1.63
CA ILE A 12 -10.17 -9.66 1.24
C ILE A 12 -8.89 -8.82 1.19
N LEU A 13 -8.93 -7.62 0.60
CA LEU A 13 -7.78 -6.72 0.55
C LEU A 13 -7.32 -6.28 1.94
N ILE A 14 -8.24 -6.01 2.88
CA ILE A 14 -7.90 -5.71 4.28
C ILE A 14 -7.21 -6.91 4.94
N VAL A 15 -7.75 -8.12 4.80
CA VAL A 15 -7.16 -9.33 5.39
C VAL A 15 -5.76 -9.57 4.84
N LEU A 16 -5.57 -9.41 3.53
CA LEU A 16 -4.25 -9.50 2.89
C LEU A 16 -3.31 -8.41 3.40
N ALA A 17 -3.77 -7.17 3.52
CA ALA A 17 -2.98 -6.08 4.05
C ALA A 17 -2.49 -6.37 5.47
N ILE A 18 -3.38 -6.80 6.36
CA ILE A 18 -3.01 -7.17 7.73
C ILE A 18 -1.97 -8.30 7.72
N GLY A 19 -2.19 -9.37 6.94
CA GLY A 19 -1.25 -10.49 6.86
C GLY A 19 0.14 -10.06 6.36
N ILE A 20 0.18 -9.28 5.29
CA ILE A 20 1.41 -8.76 4.68
C ILE A 20 2.13 -7.79 5.63
N GLN A 21 1.40 -6.94 6.37
CA GLN A 21 1.95 -6.05 7.39
C GLN A 21 2.50 -6.81 8.60
N VAL A 22 1.80 -7.83 9.09
CA VAL A 22 2.29 -8.68 10.18
C VAL A 22 3.61 -9.34 9.79
N LEU A 23 3.73 -9.85 8.56
CA LEU A 23 4.99 -10.41 8.04
C LEU A 23 6.10 -9.35 7.96
N LEU A 24 5.77 -8.12 7.55
CA LEU A 24 6.71 -7.00 7.45
C LEU A 24 7.35 -6.65 8.81
N TYR A 25 6.54 -6.60 9.87
CA TYR A 25 7.00 -6.24 11.20
C TYR A 25 7.61 -7.41 11.98
N LYS A 26 7.20 -8.65 11.70
CA LYS A 26 7.80 -9.86 12.29
C LYS A 26 9.24 -10.09 11.81
N SER A 27 9.52 -9.78 10.55
CA SER A 27 10.86 -9.93 9.98
C SER A 27 11.76 -8.76 10.36
N LYS A 28 13.05 -9.00 10.68
CA LYS A 28 14.00 -7.91 10.97
C LYS A 28 14.31 -7.08 9.72
N SER A 29 14.94 -7.69 8.71
CA SER A 29 15.28 -7.07 7.42
C SER A 29 15.25 -8.13 6.31
N ASN A 30 14.06 -8.49 5.83
CA ASN A 30 13.89 -9.43 4.73
C ASN A 30 13.47 -8.68 3.47
N ASN A 31 14.37 -8.63 2.48
CA ASN A 31 14.18 -7.92 1.22
C ASN A 31 12.93 -8.40 0.48
N SER A 32 12.67 -9.71 0.46
CA SER A 32 11.52 -10.28 -0.25
C SER A 32 10.21 -9.77 0.34
N ILE A 33 10.10 -9.69 1.68
CA ILE A 33 8.88 -9.21 2.34
C ILE A 33 8.65 -7.71 2.07
N ILE A 34 9.73 -6.93 2.05
CA ILE A 34 9.68 -5.49 1.75
C ILE A 34 9.26 -5.25 0.30
N ILE A 35 9.80 -6.02 -0.64
CA ILE A 35 9.42 -5.96 -2.05
C ILE A 35 7.96 -6.38 -2.24
N VAL A 36 7.52 -7.47 -1.60
CA VAL A 36 6.10 -7.91 -1.65
C VAL A 36 5.18 -6.82 -1.11
N ASN A 37 5.54 -6.17 0.00
CA ASN A 37 4.79 -5.02 0.53
C ASN A 37 4.73 -3.85 -0.45
N MET A 38 5.84 -3.55 -1.12
CA MET A 38 5.88 -2.49 -2.12
C MET A 38 5.00 -2.80 -3.32
N VAL A 39 5.07 -4.02 -3.87
CA VAL A 39 4.21 -4.44 -4.98
C VAL A 39 2.74 -4.38 -4.56
N PHE A 40 2.41 -4.81 -3.35
CA PHE A 40 1.05 -4.73 -2.82
C PHE A 40 0.58 -3.28 -2.60
N GLY A 41 1.44 -2.39 -2.07
CA GLY A 41 1.15 -0.96 -1.96
C GLY A 41 0.95 -0.29 -3.32
N LEU A 42 1.73 -0.67 -4.33
CA LEU A 42 1.55 -0.21 -5.72
C LEU A 42 0.23 -0.69 -6.32
N LEU A 43 -0.15 -1.95 -6.08
CA LEU A 43 -1.44 -2.49 -6.50
C LEU A 43 -2.59 -1.69 -5.89
N LEU A 44 -2.57 -1.44 -4.58
CA LEU A 44 -3.60 -0.67 -3.90
C LEU A 44 -3.67 0.79 -4.38
N SER A 45 -2.51 1.42 -4.59
CA SER A 45 -2.41 2.77 -5.17
C SER A 45 -3.02 2.82 -6.57
N TYR A 46 -2.72 1.83 -7.42
CA TYR A 46 -3.27 1.75 -8.77
C TYR A 46 -4.79 1.57 -8.74
N LEU A 47 -5.29 0.64 -7.93
CA LEU A 47 -6.72 0.42 -7.76
C LEU A 47 -7.42 1.71 -7.29
N ALA A 48 -6.89 2.36 -6.26
CA ALA A 48 -7.41 3.62 -5.75
C ALA A 48 -7.46 4.70 -6.84
N PHE A 49 -6.41 4.84 -7.65
CA PHE A 49 -6.37 5.80 -8.75
C PHE A 49 -7.43 5.54 -9.83
N THR A 50 -7.69 4.26 -10.14
CA THR A 50 -8.65 3.86 -11.17
C THR A 50 -10.11 3.89 -10.70
N THR A 51 -10.35 3.82 -9.39
CA THR A 51 -11.71 3.87 -8.82
C THR A 51 -12.32 5.27 -8.92
N PHE A 52 -11.49 6.32 -8.82
CA PHE A 52 -11.99 7.70 -8.84
C PHE A 52 -12.26 8.22 -10.26
N PRO A 53 -13.41 8.88 -10.50
CA PRO A 53 -13.67 9.59 -11.74
C PRO A 53 -12.66 10.73 -11.99
N THR A 54 -12.52 11.16 -13.25
CA THR A 54 -11.45 12.09 -13.66
C THR A 54 -11.52 13.48 -13.01
N ASN A 55 -12.70 13.90 -12.55
CA ASN A 55 -12.90 15.17 -11.83
C ASN A 55 -12.45 15.14 -10.35
N PHE A 56 -12.15 13.98 -9.78
CA PHE A 56 -11.63 13.82 -8.41
C PHE A 56 -10.10 13.94 -8.39
N ALA A 57 -9.58 15.11 -8.78
CA ALA A 57 -8.15 15.32 -8.96
C ALA A 57 -7.34 15.13 -7.67
N VAL A 58 -7.89 15.51 -6.51
CA VAL A 58 -7.20 15.39 -5.22
C VAL A 58 -6.97 13.93 -4.83
N GLN A 59 -8.01 13.11 -4.86
CA GLN A 59 -7.95 11.69 -4.50
C GLN A 59 -7.04 10.91 -5.45
N ARG A 60 -7.13 11.19 -6.76
CA ARG A 60 -6.25 10.57 -7.77
C ARG A 60 -4.78 10.95 -7.56
N THR A 61 -4.51 12.20 -7.21
CA THR A 61 -3.13 12.65 -6.91
C THR A 61 -2.59 12.00 -5.65
N LEU A 62 -3.41 11.88 -4.60
CA LEU A 62 -3.04 11.16 -3.38
C LEU A 62 -2.76 9.68 -3.64
N ALA A 63 -3.58 9.02 -4.48
CA ALA A 63 -3.35 7.64 -4.87
C ALA A 63 -1.99 7.45 -5.56
N ILE A 64 -1.64 8.34 -6.50
CA ILE A 64 -0.31 8.33 -7.15
C ILE A 64 0.79 8.56 -6.13
N ALA A 65 0.63 9.54 -5.24
CA ALA A 65 1.62 9.85 -4.21
C ALA A 65 1.91 8.64 -3.32
N MET A 66 0.89 7.87 -2.94
CA MET A 66 1.09 6.65 -2.14
C MET A 66 1.83 5.55 -2.88
N GLY A 67 1.63 5.42 -4.20
CA GLY A 67 2.44 4.53 -5.04
C GLY A 67 3.91 4.94 -5.07
N ILE A 68 4.19 6.24 -5.17
CA ILE A 68 5.55 6.78 -5.09
C ILE A 68 6.16 6.50 -3.70
N VAL A 69 5.41 6.69 -2.62
CA VAL A 69 5.86 6.37 -1.25
C VAL A 69 6.23 4.88 -1.12
N ALA A 70 5.46 3.96 -1.71
CA ALA A 70 5.79 2.53 -1.71
C ALA A 70 7.15 2.26 -2.38
N ILE A 71 7.43 2.90 -3.52
CA ILE A 71 8.71 2.77 -4.22
C ILE A 71 9.84 3.35 -3.38
N LEU A 72 9.67 4.57 -2.86
CA LEU A 72 10.68 5.25 -2.05
C LEU A 72 11.01 4.47 -0.78
N ALA A 73 10.04 3.81 -0.16
CA ALA A 73 10.27 2.98 1.01
C ALA A 73 11.27 1.85 0.73
N VAL A 74 11.20 1.22 -0.44
CA VAL A 74 12.18 0.20 -0.85
C VAL A 74 13.56 0.80 -1.07
N VAL A 75 13.62 1.94 -1.77
CA VAL A 75 14.88 2.67 -2.02
C VAL A 75 15.56 3.05 -0.70
N ILE A 76 14.79 3.53 0.28
CA ILE A 76 15.29 3.88 1.63
C ILE A 76 15.95 2.67 2.29
N LYS A 77 15.33 1.49 2.24
CA LYS A 77 15.88 0.27 2.83
C LYS A 77 17.18 -0.16 2.16
N PHE A 78 17.26 -0.08 0.84
CA PHE A 78 18.48 -0.46 0.12
C PHE A 78 19.62 0.54 0.33
N ARG A 79 19.33 1.77 0.78
CA ARG A 79 20.35 2.76 1.08
C ARG A 79 21.04 2.54 2.43
N SER A 80 20.31 2.12 3.46
CA SER A 80 20.88 1.82 4.77
C SER A 80 20.01 0.85 5.56
N GLU A 81 20.64 -0.15 6.18
CA GLU A 81 19.98 -1.08 7.11
C GLU A 81 19.43 -0.37 8.36
N GLU A 82 20.01 0.76 8.76
CA GLU A 82 19.50 1.58 9.87
C GLU A 82 18.14 2.20 9.56
N LEU A 83 17.81 2.37 8.27
CA LEU A 83 16.57 2.98 7.81
C LEU A 83 15.46 1.95 7.50
N VAL A 84 15.68 0.67 7.84
CA VAL A 84 14.68 -0.40 7.63
C VAL A 84 13.38 -0.07 8.36
N LEU A 85 13.43 0.49 9.58
CA LEU A 85 12.22 0.88 10.31
C LEU A 85 11.45 1.97 9.57
N LEU A 86 12.15 2.98 9.04
CA LEU A 86 11.55 4.06 8.26
C LEU A 86 10.88 3.54 6.99
N SER A 87 11.54 2.59 6.30
CA SER A 87 10.98 1.88 5.14
C SER A 87 9.67 1.17 5.49
N LYS A 88 9.63 0.43 6.61
CA LYS A 88 8.41 -0.28 7.03
C LYS A 88 7.26 0.67 7.35
N ILE A 89 7.56 1.77 8.05
CA ILE A 89 6.56 2.80 8.36
C ILE A 89 6.02 3.42 7.08
N ALA A 90 6.91 3.79 6.13
CA ALA A 90 6.49 4.35 4.84
C ALA A 90 5.61 3.38 4.03
N LEU A 91 5.95 2.09 4.00
CA LEU A 91 5.12 1.05 3.36
C LEU A 91 3.75 0.93 4.03
N SER A 92 3.71 0.96 5.36
CA SER A 92 2.46 0.89 6.12
C SER A 92 1.57 2.09 5.83
N ILE A 93 2.13 3.29 5.81
CA ILE A 93 1.39 4.52 5.47
C ILE A 93 0.83 4.42 4.05
N SER A 94 1.65 4.01 3.08
CA SER A 94 1.22 3.83 1.69
C SER A 94 0.02 2.88 1.61
N ILE A 95 0.11 1.71 2.23
CA ILE A 95 -0.95 0.69 2.20
C ILE A 95 -2.22 1.16 2.91
N VAL A 96 -2.12 1.74 4.11
CA VAL A 96 -3.27 2.21 4.89
C VAL A 96 -4.00 3.34 4.18
N VAL A 97 -3.27 4.33 3.65
CA VAL A 97 -3.87 5.45 2.94
C VAL A 97 -4.50 4.99 1.62
N SER A 98 -3.84 4.12 0.86
CA SER A 98 -4.45 3.56 -0.36
C SER A 98 -5.70 2.73 -0.08
N LEU A 99 -5.75 1.97 1.01
CA LEU A 99 -6.97 1.26 1.45
C LEU A 99 -8.08 2.22 1.86
N ALA A 100 -7.75 3.30 2.55
CA ALA A 100 -8.73 4.32 2.92
C ALA A 100 -9.32 4.99 1.67
N LEU A 101 -8.47 5.29 0.68
CA LEU A 101 -8.89 5.86 -0.61
C LEU A 101 -9.77 4.91 -1.43
N LEU A 102 -9.64 3.59 -1.29
CA LEU A 102 -10.52 2.64 -1.98
C LEU A 102 -11.98 2.65 -1.48
N PHE A 103 -12.21 3.21 -0.29
CA PHE A 103 -13.53 3.24 0.36
C PHE A 103 -14.14 4.66 0.43
N LEU A 104 -13.41 5.66 -0.06
CA LEU A 104 -13.80 7.07 -0.05
C LEU A 104 -14.45 7.47 -1.37
#